data_AF-A0A0F0H3G8-F1
#
_entry.id   AF-A0A0F0H3G8-F1
#
_cell.length_a   1.000
_cell.length_b   1.000
_cell.length_c   1.000
_cell.angle_alpha   90.00
_cell.angle_beta   90.00
_cell.angle_gamma   90.00
#
_symmetry.space_group_name_H-M   'P 1'
#
loop_
_entity.id
_entity.type
_entity.pdbx_description
1 polymer ?
#
loop_
_entity_poly.entity_id
_entity_poly.type
_entity_poly.pdbx_seq_one_letter_code
_entity_poly.pdbx_strand_id
1 'polypeptide(L)' 'MMTDETRDALTGVAETLDRALTHHQARDRHDAEVALARLVAYSPITQALDDALDTVRRLLDAAPTT' A
#
# COMPACT_ATOMS: atom_id res chain seq x y z
N MET A 1 3.61 -18.68 -15.68
CA MET A 1 2.31 -18.92 -15.02
C MET A 1 2.49 -18.70 -13.54
N MET A 2 1.58 -17.98 -12.90
CA MET A 2 1.58 -17.80 -11.45
C MET A 2 0.80 -18.95 -10.82
N THR A 3 1.36 -19.60 -9.81
CA THR A 3 0.64 -20.63 -9.05
C THR A 3 -0.40 -20.00 -8.14
N ASP A 4 -1.44 -20.74 -7.78
CA ASP A 4 -2.45 -20.27 -6.83
C ASP A 4 -1.82 -19.93 -5.47
N GLU A 5 -0.84 -20.71 -4.99
CA GLU A 5 -0.09 -20.39 -3.76
C GLU A 5 0.64 -19.04 -3.84
N THR A 6 1.25 -18.73 -4.99
CA THR A 6 1.92 -17.43 -5.18
C THR A 6 0.90 -16.30 -5.23
N ARG A 7 -0.26 -16.53 -5.87
CA ARG A 7 -1.37 -15.57 -5.90
C ARG A 7 -1.87 -15.25 -4.49
N ASP A 8 -2.10 -16.28 -3.69
CA ASP A 8 -2.61 -16.14 -2.32
C ASP A 8 -1.61 -15.40 -1.45
N ALA A 9 -0.31 -15.74 -1.56
CA ALA A 9 0.75 -15.04 -0.85
C ALA A 9 0.82 -13.55 -1.24
N LEU A 10 0.78 -13.22 -2.54
CA LEU A 10 0.78 -11.84 -3.02
C LEU A 10 -0.48 -11.07 -2.60
N THR A 11 -1.63 -11.74 -2.55
CA THR A 11 -2.88 -11.15 -2.04
C THR A 11 -2.74 -10.79 -0.56
N GLY A 12 -2.21 -11.69 0.27
CA GLY A 12 -1.95 -11.40 1.69
C GLY A 12 -0.92 -10.29 1.90
N VAL A 13 0.09 -10.19 1.02
CA VAL A 13 1.04 -9.06 1.02
C VAL A 13 0.33 -7.76 0.67
N ALA A 14 -0.52 -7.73 -0.36
CA ALA A 14 -1.28 -6.55 -0.75
C ALA A 14 -2.19 -6.06 0.39
N GLU A 15 -2.91 -6.96 1.07
CA GLU A 15 -3.75 -6.62 2.22
C GLU A 15 -2.93 -6.06 3.40
N THR A 16 -1.73 -6.57 3.61
CA THR A 16 -0.84 -6.09 4.67
C THR A 16 -0.28 -4.70 4.34
N LEU A 17 0.11 -4.48 3.09
CA LEU A 17 0.55 -3.16 2.61
C LEU A 17 -0.58 -2.13 2.66
N ASP A 18 -1.81 -2.50 2.27
CA ASP A 18 -2.98 -1.62 2.31
C ASP A 18 -3.33 -1.17 3.74
N ARG A 19 -3.26 -2.09 4.71
CA ARG A 19 -3.42 -1.77 6.15
C ARG A 19 -2.31 -0.86 6.66
N ALA A 20 -1.06 -1.15 6.31
CA ALA A 20 0.08 -0.32 6.70
C ALA A 20 -0.02 1.10 6.10
N LEU A 21 -0.37 1.20 4.82
CA LEU A 21 -0.58 2.46 4.12
C LEU A 21 -1.68 3.28 4.81
N THR A 22 -2.83 2.66 5.09
CA THR A 22 -3.95 3.31 5.79
C THR A 22 -3.52 3.86 7.15
N HIS A 23 -2.80 3.06 7.94
CA HIS A 23 -2.29 3.49 9.24
C HIS A 23 -1.34 4.69 9.13
N HIS A 24 -0.38 4.64 8.20
CA HIS A 24 0.59 5.72 8.01
C HIS A 24 -0.05 6.99 7.44
N GLN A 25 -1.01 6.87 6.52
CA GLN A 25 -1.79 8.02 6.05
C GLN A 25 -2.58 8.68 7.18
N ALA A 26 -3.18 7.89 8.08
CA ALA A 26 -3.90 8.43 9.24
C ALA A 26 -2.97 9.20 10.17
N ARG A 27 -1.75 8.68 10.39
CA ARG A 27 -0.72 9.36 11.17
C ARG A 27 -0.28 10.67 10.50
N ASP A 28 0.04 10.66 9.21
CA ASP A 28 0.46 11.86 8.48
C ASP A 28 -0.65 12.94 8.50
N ARG A 29 -1.92 12.54 8.39
CA ARG A 29 -3.08 13.45 8.53
C ARG A 29 -3.17 14.02 9.94
N HIS A 30 -3.00 13.20 10.97
CA HIS A 30 -3.00 13.65 12.36
C HIS A 30 -1.86 14.63 12.65
N ASP A 31 -0.65 14.32 12.19
CA ASP A 31 0.52 15.20 12.37
C ASP A 31 0.30 16.55 11.65
N ALA A 32 -0.30 16.55 10.46
CA ALA A 32 -0.69 17.76 9.75
C ALA A 32 -1.78 18.57 10.48
N GLU A 33 -2.77 17.90 11.07
CA GLU A 33 -3.82 18.53 11.88
C GLU A 33 -3.23 19.21 13.12
N VAL A 34 -2.37 18.50 13.86
CA VAL A 34 -1.66 19.03 15.04
C VAL A 34 -0.78 20.23 14.69
N ALA A 35 -0.14 20.20 13.52
CA ALA A 35 0.69 21.30 13.03
C ALA A 35 -0.12 22.47 12.43
N LEU A 36 -1.46 22.37 12.38
CA LEU A 36 -2.34 23.32 11.68
C LEU A 36 -1.92 23.55 10.21
N ALA A 37 -1.41 22.51 9.57
CA ALA A 37 -0.96 22.58 8.19
C ALA A 37 -2.14 22.69 7.23
N ARG A 38 -1.99 23.51 6.18
CA ARG A 38 -3.03 23.66 5.13
C ARG A 38 -3.21 22.41 4.28
N LEU A 39 -2.16 21.61 4.14
CA LEU A 39 -2.13 20.40 3.32
C LEU A 39 -1.40 19.29 4.06
N VAL A 40 -1.80 18.05 3.80
CA VAL A 40 -1.14 16.85 4.33
C VAL A 40 0.04 16.51 3.42
N ALA A 41 1.25 16.58 3.97
CA ALA A 41 2.44 16.07 3.30
C ALA A 41 2.64 14.62 3.72
N TYR A 42 2.39 13.68 2.80
CA TYR A 42 2.62 12.26 3.08
C TYR A 42 4.11 11.96 3.21
N SER A 43 4.45 11.25 4.27
CA SER A 43 5.84 10.91 4.61
C SER A 43 6.45 9.96 3.57
N PRO A 44 7.80 9.87 3.49
CA PRO A 44 8.46 8.95 2.55
C PRO A 44 8.04 7.50 2.71
N ILE A 45 7.72 7.06 3.94
CA ILE A 45 7.24 5.71 4.19
C ILE A 45 5.83 5.49 3.63
N THR A 46 4.93 6.47 3.74
CA THR A 46 3.59 6.40 3.15
C THR A 46 3.67 6.29 1.63
N GLN A 47 4.54 7.07 0.98
CA GLN A 47 4.74 6.99 -0.47
C GLN A 47 5.31 5.62 -0.89
N ALA A 48 6.30 5.11 -0.17
CA ALA A 48 6.87 3.78 -0.45
C ALA A 48 5.86 2.64 -0.29
N LEU A 49 4.94 2.73 0.68
CA LEU A 49 3.86 1.76 0.86
C LEU A 49 2.85 1.81 -0.29
N ASP A 50 2.53 2.99 -0.79
CA ASP A 50 1.65 3.19 -1.95
C ASP A 50 2.26 2.59 -3.23
N ASP A 51 3.53 2.91 -3.51
CA ASP A 51 4.28 2.37 -4.65
C ASP A 51 4.40 0.84 -4.60
N ALA A 52 4.67 0.29 -3.40
CA ALA A 52 4.76 -1.14 -3.19
C ALA A 52 3.41 -1.83 -3.42
N LEU A 53 2.32 -1.26 -2.90
CA LEU A 53 0.97 -1.80 -3.07
C LEU A 53 0.54 -1.79 -4.54
N ASP A 54 0.80 -0.69 -5.25
CA ASP A 54 0.53 -0.58 -6.69
C ASP A 54 1.34 -1.61 -7.49
N THR A 55 2.61 -1.81 -7.15
CA THR A 55 3.46 -2.83 -7.77
C THR A 55 2.89 -4.25 -7.58
N VAL A 56 2.47 -4.60 -6.36
CA VAL A 56 1.89 -5.92 -6.08
C VAL A 56 0.56 -6.11 -6.82
N ARG A 57 -0.30 -5.09 -6.86
CA ARG A 57 -1.56 -5.15 -7.63
C ARG A 57 -1.31 -5.37 -9.12
N ARG A 58 -0.34 -4.66 -9.70
CA ARG A 58 0.07 -4.88 -11.10
C ARG A 58 0.59 -6.29 -11.36
N LEU A 59 1.31 -6.90 -10.41
CA LEU A 59 1.75 -8.29 -10.54
C LEU A 59 0.58 -9.28 -10.50
N LEU A 60 -0.40 -9.05 -9.64
CA LEU A 60 -1.62 -9.86 -9.56
C LEU A 60 -2.45 -9.77 -10.86
N ASP A 61 -2.57 -8.56 -11.43
CA ASP A 61 -3.35 -8.31 -12.65
C ASP A 61 -2.66 -8.84 -13.92
N ALA A 62 -1.33 -8.76 -13.98
CA ALA A 62 -0.55 -9.20 -15.16
C ALA A 62 -0.39 -10.73 -15.23
N ALA A 63 -0.70 -11.46 -14.17
CA ALA A 63 -0.46 -12.88 -14.09
C ALA A 63 -1.62 -13.69 -14.69
N PRO A 64 -1.44 -14.36 -15.87
CA PRO A 64 -2.46 -15.22 -16.43
C PRO A 64 -2.77 -16.35 -15.45
N THR A 65 -4.06 -16.51 -15.13
CA THR A 65 -4.63 -17.63 -14.37
C THR A 65 -4.29 -18.95 -15.08
N THR A 66 -3.91 -19.95 -14.31
CA THR A 66 -3.59 -21.30 -14.79
C THR A 66 -4.86 -22.11 -15.01
#